data_AF-V9IIS8-F1
#
_entry.id   AF-V9IIS8-F1
#
_cell.length_a   1.000
_cell.length_b   1.000
_cell.length_c   1.000
_cell.angle_alpha   90.00
_cell.angle_beta   90.00
_cell.angle_gamma   90.00
#
_symmetry.space_group_name_H-M   'P 1'
#
loop_
_entity.id
_entity.type
_entity.pdbx_description
1 polymer ?
#
loop_
_entity_poly.entity_id
_entity_poly.type
_entity_poly.pdbx_seq_one_letter_code
_entity_poly.pdbx_strand_id
1 'polypeptide(L)'
;MGPSVKFLVENIYTMAELKMTGNCLKGSRPLLSFDEHFNTKLHYSLLKELLIQIFDVPNHHPKTQPFFDHIYTFTILDNRIWFRNFQILTEDGGLAEIGPRFVLNPIKIFTDSFGGEVLWENPTYVSPVKFRHSLKKNNTSKYMNKMDQKIIQKVNKPKESYSLNPMDEIFKGDPLEKAIELQQKETKDIQTNNNKQKK
;
A
#
# COMPACT_ATOMS: atom_id res chain seq x y z
N MET A 1 -6.90 -27.42 27.00
CA MET A 1 -7.45 -26.14 26.51
C MET A 1 -7.17 -26.08 25.01
N GLY A 2 -8.09 -25.50 24.22
CA GLY A 2 -8.12 -25.65 22.76
C GLY A 2 -7.26 -24.62 22.02
N PRO A 3 -7.06 -24.79 20.70
CA PRO A 3 -6.27 -23.87 19.90
C PRO A 3 -6.94 -22.49 19.84
N SER A 4 -6.13 -21.44 19.78
CA SER A 4 -6.61 -20.06 19.61
C SER A 4 -6.06 -19.43 18.34
N VAL A 5 -6.84 -18.53 17.73
CA VAL A 5 -6.48 -17.91 16.46
C VAL A 5 -6.54 -16.40 16.59
N LYS A 6 -5.49 -15.74 16.11
CA LYS A 6 -5.42 -14.29 16.01
C LYS A 6 -5.76 -13.84 14.59
N PHE A 7 -6.77 -13.01 14.45
CA PHE A 7 -7.16 -12.39 13.19
C PHE A 7 -6.92 -10.87 13.21
N LEU A 8 -6.57 -10.32 12.06
CA LEU A 8 -6.76 -8.90 11.76
C LEU A 8 -8.11 -8.76 11.05
N VAL A 9 -9.00 -7.94 11.60
CA VAL A 9 -10.29 -7.63 10.98
C VAL A 9 -10.11 -6.40 10.08
N GLU A 10 -10.53 -6.53 8.83
CA GLU A 10 -10.48 -5.47 7.81
C GLU A 10 -11.85 -5.30 7.15
N ASN A 11 -12.06 -4.17 6.47
CA ASN A 11 -13.24 -3.87 5.64
C ASN A 11 -14.58 -4.11 6.36
N ILE A 12 -14.74 -3.53 7.55
CA ILE A 12 -15.96 -3.64 8.36
C ILE A 12 -17.03 -2.72 7.78
N TYR A 13 -18.18 -3.30 7.41
CA TYR A 13 -19.41 -2.61 7.07
C TYR A 13 -20.52 -3.05 8.02
N THR A 14 -21.25 -2.09 8.56
CA THR A 14 -22.32 -2.34 9.54
C THR A 14 -23.68 -2.43 8.84
N MET A 15 -24.71 -2.85 9.58
CA MET A 15 -26.09 -2.93 9.08
C MET A 15 -26.66 -1.55 8.68
N ALA A 16 -26.09 -0.45 9.18
CA ALA A 16 -26.54 0.90 8.85
C ALA A 16 -26.10 1.39 7.45
N GLU A 17 -25.31 0.60 6.73
CA GLU A 17 -24.83 0.96 5.40
C GLU A 17 -25.97 0.89 4.37
N LEU A 18 -26.09 1.90 3.49
CA LEU A 18 -27.23 2.09 2.57
C LEU A 18 -27.57 0.89 1.68
N LYS A 19 -26.61 0.01 1.41
CA LYS A 19 -26.77 -1.15 0.51
C LYS A 19 -27.25 -2.42 1.22
N MET A 20 -27.37 -2.41 2.55
CA MET A 20 -27.74 -3.56 3.36
C MET A 20 -29.22 -3.46 3.74
N THR A 21 -30.11 -3.94 2.87
CA THR A 21 -31.57 -3.84 3.04
C THR A 21 -32.21 -5.06 3.71
N GLY A 22 -31.44 -6.12 3.95
CA GLY A 22 -31.93 -7.33 4.58
C GLY A 22 -32.19 -7.16 6.08
N ASN A 23 -33.10 -7.97 6.62
CA ASN A 23 -33.37 -8.10 8.05
C ASN A 23 -33.38 -9.57 8.46
N CYS A 24 -33.18 -9.88 9.74
CA CYS A 24 -33.39 -11.23 10.23
C CYS A 24 -33.87 -11.28 11.67
N LEU A 25 -34.58 -12.36 12.02
CA LEU A 25 -34.93 -12.74 13.38
C LEU A 25 -33.68 -12.93 14.22
N LYS A 26 -33.55 -12.11 15.28
CA LYS A 26 -32.39 -12.09 16.19
C LYS A 26 -32.08 -13.44 16.84
N GLY A 27 -33.08 -14.30 17.03
CA GLY A 27 -32.93 -15.61 17.65
C GLY A 27 -32.90 -16.77 16.66
N SER A 28 -32.97 -16.51 15.35
CA SER A 28 -32.93 -17.57 14.34
C SER A 28 -31.55 -18.22 14.27
N ARG A 29 -31.51 -19.51 13.93
CA ARG A 29 -30.25 -20.24 13.76
C ARG A 29 -29.68 -19.94 12.37
N PRO A 30 -28.45 -19.43 12.24
CA PRO A 30 -27.85 -19.19 10.95
C PRO A 30 -27.51 -20.51 10.24
N LEU A 31 -27.66 -20.55 8.92
CA LEU A 31 -27.01 -21.56 8.10
C LEU A 31 -25.58 -21.12 7.80
N LEU A 32 -24.61 -22.01 8.02
CA LEU A 32 -23.21 -21.73 7.73
C LEU A 32 -22.83 -22.29 6.36
N SER A 33 -22.46 -21.41 5.45
CA SER A 33 -21.96 -21.76 4.11
C SER A 33 -20.46 -21.51 4.05
N PHE A 34 -19.70 -22.56 3.73
CA PHE A 34 -18.25 -22.51 3.59
C PHE A 34 -17.85 -22.85 2.16
N ASP A 35 -16.92 -22.07 1.63
CA ASP A 35 -16.25 -22.34 0.36
C ASP A 35 -15.40 -23.62 0.41
N GLU A 36 -15.24 -24.29 -0.74
CA GLU A 36 -14.48 -25.54 -0.88
C GLU A 36 -13.00 -25.36 -0.53
N HIS A 37 -12.46 -24.16 -0.75
CA HIS A 37 -11.10 -23.79 -0.40
C HIS A 37 -10.76 -24.05 1.07
N PHE A 38 -11.75 -24.08 1.98
CA PHE A 38 -11.50 -24.41 3.39
C PHE A 38 -10.96 -25.83 3.60
N ASN A 39 -11.26 -26.76 2.69
CA ASN A 39 -10.81 -28.15 2.80
C ASN A 39 -9.40 -28.36 2.19
N THR A 40 -8.84 -27.38 1.48
CA THR A 40 -7.56 -27.55 0.75
C THR A 40 -6.32 -27.53 1.64
N LYS A 41 -6.32 -26.76 2.74
CA LYS A 41 -5.16 -26.63 3.64
C LYS A 41 -5.57 -26.92 5.08
N LEU A 42 -4.68 -27.56 5.83
CA LEU A 42 -4.90 -27.94 7.23
C LEU A 42 -5.30 -26.75 8.12
N HIS A 43 -4.63 -25.60 7.97
CA HIS A 43 -4.97 -24.41 8.75
C HIS A 43 -6.38 -23.89 8.41
N TYR A 44 -6.81 -23.95 7.15
CA TYR A 44 -8.17 -23.55 6.80
C TYR A 44 -9.21 -24.55 7.32
N SER A 45 -8.92 -25.85 7.28
CA SER A 45 -9.82 -26.85 7.86
C SER A 45 -10.00 -26.64 9.37
N LEU A 46 -8.92 -26.33 10.09
CA LEU A 46 -8.99 -25.99 11.52
C LEU A 46 -9.81 -24.71 11.76
N LEU A 47 -9.60 -23.69 10.92
CA LEU A 47 -10.36 -22.44 11.00
C LEU A 47 -11.84 -22.66 10.73
N LYS A 48 -12.19 -23.54 9.79
CA LYS A 48 -13.58 -23.92 9.49
C LYS A 48 -14.25 -24.53 10.72
N GLU A 49 -13.64 -25.52 11.35
CA GLU A 49 -14.18 -26.15 12.57
C GLU A 49 -14.34 -25.15 13.71
N LEU A 50 -13.35 -24.27 13.91
CA LEU A 50 -13.42 -23.22 14.93
C LEU A 50 -14.53 -22.20 14.64
N LEU A 51 -14.71 -21.81 13.39
CA LEU A 51 -15.77 -20.88 12.99
C LEU A 51 -17.16 -21.52 13.10
N ILE A 52 -17.29 -22.82 12.81
CA ILE A 52 -18.52 -23.58 13.06
C ILE A 52 -18.87 -23.48 14.54
N GLN A 53 -17.93 -23.78 15.44
CA GLN A 53 -18.20 -23.72 16.89
C GLN A 53 -18.52 -22.31 17.40
N ILE A 54 -18.00 -21.25 16.78
CA ILE A 54 -18.26 -19.86 17.17
C ILE A 54 -19.63 -19.37 16.69
N PHE A 55 -19.97 -19.66 15.44
CA PHE A 55 -21.14 -19.06 14.78
C PHE A 55 -22.36 -19.98 14.73
N ASP A 56 -22.18 -21.29 14.94
CA ASP A 56 -23.30 -22.22 15.05
C ASP A 56 -24.00 -22.06 16.41
N VAL A 57 -25.29 -22.34 16.40
CA VAL A 57 -26.14 -22.27 17.59
C VAL A 57 -26.57 -23.69 17.94
N PRO A 58 -26.25 -24.17 19.16
CA PRO A 58 -26.55 -25.53 19.56
C PRO A 58 -28.05 -25.80 19.53
N ASN A 59 -28.40 -27.05 19.25
CA ASN A 59 -29.79 -27.47 19.18
C ASN A 59 -30.48 -27.27 20.53
N HIS A 60 -31.72 -26.79 20.51
CA HIS A 60 -32.54 -26.49 21.70
C HIS A 60 -31.98 -25.41 22.64
N HIS A 61 -31.19 -24.46 22.14
CA HIS A 61 -30.78 -23.31 22.95
C HIS A 61 -32.02 -22.47 23.35
N PRO A 62 -32.20 -22.07 24.62
CA PRO A 62 -33.47 -21.55 25.15
C PRO A 62 -33.95 -20.25 24.51
N LYS A 63 -33.05 -19.53 23.82
CA LYS A 63 -33.37 -18.27 23.11
C LYS A 63 -33.52 -18.46 21.59
N THR A 64 -33.42 -19.69 21.08
CA THR A 64 -33.58 -19.93 19.63
C THR A 64 -35.02 -19.81 19.22
N GLN A 65 -35.25 -19.06 18.16
CA GLN A 65 -36.52 -19.04 17.47
C GLN A 65 -36.55 -20.18 16.44
N PRO A 66 -37.75 -20.76 16.17
CA PRO A 66 -37.91 -21.66 15.03
C PRO A 66 -37.61 -20.91 13.73
N PHE A 67 -37.33 -21.66 12.66
CA PHE A 67 -37.02 -21.20 11.30
C PHE A 67 -35.58 -20.72 11.04
N PHE A 68 -35.13 -20.93 9.81
CA PHE A 68 -33.85 -20.44 9.27
C PHE A 68 -34.14 -19.20 8.45
N ASP A 69 -33.70 -18.03 8.93
CA ASP A 69 -33.99 -16.74 8.29
C ASP A 69 -32.78 -16.17 7.56
N HIS A 70 -31.57 -16.61 7.94
CA HIS A 70 -30.34 -16.04 7.42
C HIS A 70 -29.19 -17.04 7.29
N ILE A 71 -28.21 -16.67 6.47
CA ILE A 71 -27.06 -17.47 6.08
C ILE A 71 -25.79 -16.66 6.33
N TYR A 72 -24.84 -17.25 7.06
CA TYR A 72 -23.48 -16.77 7.14
C TYR A 72 -22.62 -17.45 6.09
N THR A 73 -21.99 -16.65 5.24
CA THR A 73 -21.14 -17.14 4.15
C THR A 73 -19.70 -16.78 4.43
N PHE A 74 -18.84 -17.80 4.43
CA PHE A 74 -17.40 -17.68 4.55
C PHE A 74 -16.75 -18.06 3.22
N THR A 75 -16.05 -17.13 2.60
CA THR A 75 -15.35 -17.34 1.31
C THR A 75 -13.88 -17.01 1.46
N ILE A 76 -13.00 -17.79 0.84
CA ILE A 76 -11.55 -17.52 0.89
C ILE A 76 -11.16 -16.84 -0.42
N LEU A 77 -10.63 -15.62 -0.32
CA LEU A 77 -10.09 -14.88 -1.45
C LEU A 77 -8.83 -14.12 -0.99
N ASP A 78 -7.76 -14.20 -1.77
CA ASP A 78 -6.46 -13.58 -1.45
C ASP A 78 -5.93 -13.93 -0.05
N ASN A 79 -6.04 -15.22 0.31
CA ASN A 79 -5.67 -15.77 1.62
C ASN A 79 -6.41 -15.14 2.81
N ARG A 80 -7.51 -14.42 2.56
CA ARG A 80 -8.36 -13.79 3.57
C ARG A 80 -9.73 -14.43 3.54
N ILE A 81 -10.38 -14.46 4.70
CA ILE A 81 -11.72 -15.01 4.86
C ILE A 81 -12.70 -13.85 4.82
N TRP A 82 -13.58 -13.83 3.83
CA TRP A 82 -14.64 -12.85 3.70
C TRP A 82 -15.90 -13.40 4.36
N PHE A 83 -16.45 -12.62 5.30
CA PHE A 83 -17.70 -12.91 5.96
C PHE A 83 -18.82 -12.05 5.36
N ARG A 84 -19.96 -12.69 5.07
CA ARG A 84 -21.20 -12.01 4.67
C ARG A 84 -22.40 -12.65 5.37
N ASN A 85 -23.40 -11.82 5.65
CA ASN A 85 -24.67 -12.22 6.23
C ASN A 85 -25.82 -11.90 5.26
N PHE A 86 -26.59 -12.92 4.87
CA PHE A 86 -27.69 -12.81 3.93
C PHE A 86 -29.02 -13.26 4.55
N GLN A 87 -30.09 -12.52 4.29
CA GLN A 87 -31.46 -12.92 4.55
C GLN A 87 -31.97 -13.83 3.44
N ILE A 88 -32.76 -14.83 3.81
CA ILE A 88 -33.53 -15.65 2.88
C ILE A 88 -34.89 -14.96 2.64
N LEU A 89 -35.11 -14.43 1.43
CA LEU A 89 -36.32 -13.65 1.13
C LEU A 89 -37.50 -14.48 0.63
N THR A 90 -37.24 -15.49 -0.21
CA THR A 90 -38.28 -16.24 -0.93
C THR A 90 -37.83 -17.69 -1.10
N GLU A 91 -38.80 -18.60 -1.22
CA GLU A 91 -38.53 -20.03 -1.50
C GLU A 91 -37.79 -20.25 -2.83
N ASP A 92 -37.86 -19.28 -3.75
CA ASP A 92 -37.12 -19.25 -5.03
C ASP A 92 -35.60 -19.00 -4.87
N GLY A 93 -35.09 -18.82 -3.64
CA GLY A 93 -33.66 -18.67 -3.35
C GLY A 93 -33.13 -17.24 -3.45
N GLY A 94 -34.00 -16.23 -3.43
CA GLY A 94 -33.59 -14.83 -3.36
C GLY A 94 -32.88 -14.50 -2.05
N LEU A 95 -31.70 -13.88 -2.13
CA LEU A 95 -30.90 -13.46 -0.98
C LEU A 95 -30.74 -11.94 -0.93
N ALA A 96 -30.95 -11.33 0.25
CA ALA A 96 -30.64 -9.92 0.49
C ALA A 96 -29.52 -9.77 1.52
N GLU A 97 -28.58 -8.86 1.31
CA GLU A 97 -27.51 -8.60 2.28
C GLU A 97 -28.07 -7.85 3.52
N ILE A 98 -27.84 -8.41 4.72
CA ILE A 98 -28.21 -7.81 6.03
C ILE A 98 -27.03 -7.04 6.61
N GLY A 99 -25.83 -7.62 6.51
CA GLY A 99 -24.65 -7.22 7.29
C GLY A 99 -24.59 -7.85 8.69
N PRO A 100 -23.48 -7.70 9.43
CA PRO A 100 -22.26 -6.99 9.03
C PRO A 100 -21.46 -7.75 7.95
N ARG A 101 -20.62 -7.01 7.23
CA ARG A 101 -19.63 -7.57 6.30
C ARG A 101 -18.24 -7.22 6.83
N PHE A 102 -17.35 -8.19 6.86
CA PHE A 102 -15.96 -7.97 7.24
C PHE A 102 -15.05 -9.01 6.63
N VAL A 103 -13.75 -8.74 6.68
CA VAL A 103 -12.70 -9.62 6.19
C VAL A 103 -11.80 -9.99 7.37
N LEU A 104 -11.60 -11.29 7.57
CA LEU A 104 -10.66 -11.84 8.55
C LEU A 104 -9.38 -12.23 7.83
N ASN A 105 -8.29 -11.59 8.21
CA ASN A 105 -6.94 -11.95 7.79
C ASN A 105 -6.25 -12.74 8.91
N PRO A 106 -6.06 -14.06 8.78
CA PRO A 106 -5.46 -14.87 9.83
C PRO A 106 -3.99 -14.50 10.02
N ILE A 107 -3.56 -14.28 11.27
CA ILE A 107 -2.20 -13.87 11.63
C ILE A 107 -1.41 -15.07 12.11
N LYS A 108 -1.86 -15.69 13.21
CA LYS A 108 -1.21 -16.82 13.88
C LYS A 108 -2.25 -17.75 14.51
N ILE A 109 -1.94 -19.03 14.56
CA ILE A 109 -2.69 -20.07 15.26
C ILE A 109 -1.80 -20.57 16.41
N PHE A 110 -2.36 -20.66 17.60
CA PHE A 110 -1.69 -21.15 18.80
C PHE A 110 -2.25 -22.50 19.23
N THR A 111 -1.41 -23.30 19.89
CA THR A 111 -1.77 -24.60 20.47
C THR A 111 -2.79 -24.49 21.59
N ASP A 112 -2.67 -23.47 22.44
CA ASP A 112 -3.44 -23.32 23.67
C ASP A 112 -4.37 -22.09 23.62
N SER A 113 -5.19 -21.96 24.64
CA SER A 113 -6.15 -20.86 24.78
C SER A 113 -5.42 -19.58 25.17
N PHE A 114 -5.46 -18.58 24.29
CA PHE A 114 -4.84 -17.26 24.45
C PHE A 114 -3.29 -17.27 24.61
N GLY A 115 -2.62 -18.38 24.31
CA GLY A 115 -1.18 -18.52 24.45
C GLY A 115 -0.65 -19.84 23.90
N GLY A 116 0.58 -20.20 24.30
CA GLY A 116 1.25 -21.42 23.84
C GLY A 116 2.08 -21.24 22.57
N GLU A 117 2.57 -22.37 22.06
CA GLU A 117 3.39 -22.41 20.84
C GLU A 117 2.56 -22.06 19.60
N VAL A 118 3.21 -21.39 18.63
CA VAL A 118 2.63 -21.03 17.34
C VAL A 118 2.64 -22.24 16.42
N LEU A 119 1.47 -22.82 16.15
CA LEU A 119 1.30 -23.91 15.21
C LEU A 119 1.47 -23.47 13.75
N TRP A 120 1.01 -22.25 13.46
CA TRP A 120 1.04 -21.70 12.12
C TRP A 120 1.10 -20.18 12.17
N GLU A 121 1.92 -19.60 11.29
CA GLU A 121 2.03 -18.15 11.08
C GLU A 121 1.80 -17.84 9.60
N ASN A 122 1.02 -16.80 9.34
CA ASN A 122 0.73 -16.38 7.98
C ASN A 122 1.95 -15.67 7.35
N PRO A 123 2.59 -16.23 6.30
CA PRO A 123 3.75 -15.61 5.67
C PRO A 123 3.40 -14.34 4.88
N THR A 124 2.16 -14.18 4.43
CA THR A 124 1.74 -13.02 3.63
C THR A 124 1.26 -11.85 4.49
N TYR A 125 1.07 -12.06 5.79
CA TYR A 125 0.54 -11.05 6.69
C TYR A 125 1.56 -9.94 6.98
N VAL A 126 1.15 -8.69 6.74
CA VAL A 126 1.89 -7.49 7.16
C VAL A 126 1.02 -6.72 8.14
N SER A 127 1.58 -6.39 9.31
CA SER A 127 0.81 -5.62 10.29
C SER A 127 0.54 -4.20 9.81
N PRO A 128 -0.61 -3.58 10.14
CA PRO A 128 -0.93 -2.21 9.72
C PRO A 128 0.10 -1.18 10.20
N VAL A 129 0.76 -1.44 11.34
CA VAL A 129 1.86 -0.60 11.84
C VAL A 129 3.09 -0.73 10.96
N LYS A 130 3.50 -1.97 10.60
CA LYS A 130 4.63 -2.20 9.70
C LYS A 130 4.36 -1.62 8.30
N PHE A 131 3.13 -1.76 7.80
CA PHE A 131 2.70 -1.17 6.52
C PHE A 131 2.76 0.36 6.55
N ARG A 132 2.25 1.01 7.61
CA ARG A 132 2.38 2.47 7.76
C ARG A 132 3.84 2.92 7.89
N HIS A 133 4.67 2.14 8.57
CA HIS A 133 6.09 2.42 8.71
C HIS A 133 6.85 2.30 7.38
N SER A 134 6.56 1.28 6.56
CA SER A 134 7.18 1.13 5.23
C SER A 134 6.82 2.28 4.29
N LEU A 135 5.56 2.74 4.30
CA LEU A 135 5.12 3.92 3.56
C LEU A 135 5.88 5.19 3.98
N LYS A 136 6.06 5.39 5.30
CA LYS A 136 6.87 6.52 5.82
C LYS A 136 8.32 6.41 5.38
N LYS A 137 8.95 5.24 5.50
CA LYS A 137 10.34 5.00 5.09
C LYS A 137 10.55 5.28 3.60
N ASN A 138 9.62 4.87 2.75
CA ASN A 138 9.66 5.13 1.30
C ASN A 138 9.56 6.63 1.00
N ASN A 139 8.79 7.38 1.78
CA ASN A 139 8.71 8.83 1.65
C ASN A 139 9.98 9.53 2.14
N THR A 140 10.62 9.03 3.21
CA THR A 140 11.92 9.54 3.69
C THR A 140 13.02 9.30 2.65
N SER A 141 13.06 8.13 1.98
CA SER A 141 14.12 7.87 0.98
C SER A 141 14.02 8.81 -0.22
N LYS A 142 12.82 9.24 -0.63
CA LYS A 142 12.65 10.25 -1.69
C LYS A 142 13.33 11.58 -1.34
N TYR A 143 13.31 11.98 -0.07
CA TYR A 143 13.99 13.20 0.38
C TYR A 143 15.51 13.04 0.31
N MET A 144 16.03 11.89 0.78
CA MET A 144 17.46 11.58 0.71
C MET A 144 17.93 11.52 -0.74
N ASN A 145 17.19 10.83 -1.60
CA ASN A 145 17.47 10.79 -3.04
C ASN A 145 17.49 12.20 -3.65
N LYS A 146 16.62 13.13 -3.24
CA LYS A 146 16.66 14.53 -3.72
C LYS A 146 17.92 15.27 -3.25
N MET A 147 18.38 15.03 -2.01
CA MET A 147 19.63 15.59 -1.52
C MET A 147 20.83 15.01 -2.28
N ASP A 148 20.86 13.69 -2.45
CA ASP A 148 21.91 12.99 -3.19
C ASP A 148 21.97 13.47 -4.64
N GLN A 149 20.82 13.62 -5.31
CA GLN A 149 20.76 14.18 -6.66
C GLN A 149 21.26 15.62 -6.71
N LYS A 150 20.99 16.47 -5.70
CA LYS A 150 21.58 17.81 -5.62
C LYS A 150 23.10 17.78 -5.44
N ILE A 151 23.61 16.83 -4.67
CA ILE A 151 25.06 16.64 -4.47
C ILE A 151 25.69 16.17 -5.79
N ILE A 152 25.12 15.14 -6.42
CA ILE A 152 25.57 14.61 -7.72
C ILE A 152 25.55 15.70 -8.78
N GLN A 153 24.50 16.53 -8.85
CA GLN A 153 24.44 17.67 -9.78
C GLN A 153 25.54 18.68 -9.53
N LYS A 154 25.87 19.00 -8.27
CA LYS A 154 26.98 19.91 -7.94
C LYS A 154 28.33 19.33 -8.31
N VAL A 155 28.54 18.03 -8.09
CA VAL A 155 29.78 17.33 -8.43
C VAL A 155 29.95 17.19 -9.94
N ASN A 156 28.87 16.85 -10.66
CA ASN A 156 28.87 16.71 -12.11
C ASN A 156 28.85 18.05 -12.85
N LYS A 157 28.57 19.17 -12.16
CA LYS A 157 28.62 20.49 -12.80
C LYS A 157 30.07 20.75 -13.19
N PRO A 158 30.37 20.93 -14.49
CA PRO A 158 31.74 21.15 -14.92
C PRO A 158 32.25 22.47 -14.33
N LYS A 159 33.51 22.47 -13.86
CA LYS A 159 34.15 23.67 -13.28
C LYS A 159 34.30 24.79 -14.31
N GLU A 160 34.53 24.41 -15.56
CA GLU A 160 34.57 25.29 -16.71
C GLU A 160 33.35 24.95 -17.59
N SER A 161 32.48 25.93 -17.82
CA SER A 161 31.22 25.69 -18.54
C SER A 161 31.44 25.42 -20.03
N TYR A 162 32.19 26.31 -20.67
CA TYR A 162 32.64 26.24 -22.05
C TYR A 162 33.94 27.04 -22.12
N SER A 163 34.81 26.75 -23.10
CA SER A 163 35.87 27.71 -23.46
C SER A 163 35.19 29.01 -23.87
N LEU A 164 35.35 30.07 -23.09
CA LEU A 164 34.91 31.40 -23.49
C LEU A 164 35.53 31.71 -24.86
N ASN A 165 34.74 32.24 -25.79
CA ASN A 165 35.31 32.68 -27.06
C ASN A 165 36.37 33.73 -26.71
N PRO A 166 37.60 33.70 -27.28
CA PRO A 166 38.61 34.72 -26.98
C PRO A 166 38.11 36.17 -27.14
N MET A 167 37.08 36.36 -27.96
CA MET A 167 36.40 37.65 -28.20
C MET A 167 35.44 38.08 -27.08
N ASP A 168 35.03 37.18 -26.17
CA ASP A 168 34.12 37.49 -25.05
C ASP A 168 34.77 38.42 -24.00
N GLU A 169 36.10 38.52 -23.98
CA GLU A 169 36.83 39.48 -23.14
C GLU A 169 36.64 40.94 -23.55
N ILE A 170 36.17 41.19 -24.78
CA ILE A 170 35.91 42.54 -25.31
C ILE A 170 34.66 43.15 -24.67
N PHE A 171 33.73 42.30 -24.23
CA PHE A 171 32.48 42.73 -23.60
C PHE A 171 32.58 42.83 -22.07
N LYS A 172 33.78 42.61 -21.49
CA LYS A 172 34.05 42.82 -20.06
C LYS A 172 34.66 44.21 -19.85
N GLY A 173 33.95 45.09 -19.15
CA GLY A 173 34.37 46.47 -18.82
C GLY A 173 33.59 47.53 -19.59
N ASP A 174 34.07 48.79 -19.55
CA ASP A 174 33.44 49.88 -20.30
C ASP A 174 33.76 49.80 -21.81
N PRO A 175 32.76 49.86 -22.71
CA PRO A 175 32.96 49.63 -24.15
C PRO A 175 33.90 50.64 -24.83
N LEU A 176 33.89 51.90 -24.38
CA LEU A 176 34.67 52.97 -25.00
C LEU A 176 36.17 52.82 -24.77
N GLU A 177 36.57 52.49 -23.54
CA GLU A 177 37.99 52.29 -23.19
C GLU A 177 38.57 51.10 -23.95
N LYS A 178 37.80 50.00 -24.02
CA LYS A 178 38.18 48.79 -24.76
C LYS A 178 38.35 49.05 -26.27
N ALA A 179 37.46 49.85 -26.85
CA ALA A 179 37.53 50.23 -28.26
C ALA A 179 38.79 51.06 -28.57
N ILE A 180 39.17 51.97 -27.66
CA ILE A 180 40.40 52.76 -27.77
C ILE A 180 41.63 51.85 -27.68
N GLU A 181 41.66 50.90 -26.73
CA GLU A 181 42.76 49.93 -26.62
C GLU A 181 42.92 49.06 -27.87
N LEU A 182 41.81 48.62 -28.48
CA LEU A 182 41.84 47.84 -29.72
C LEU A 182 42.42 48.65 -30.89
N GLN A 183 41.98 49.90 -31.07
CA GLN A 183 42.54 50.81 -32.08
C GLN A 183 44.04 51.05 -31.89
N GLN A 184 44.50 51.17 -30.64
CA GLN A 184 45.92 51.33 -30.32
C GLN A 184 46.73 50.06 -30.60
N LYS A 185 46.16 48.88 -30.44
CA LYS A 185 46.80 47.60 -30.81
C LYS A 185 46.94 47.45 -32.32
N GLU A 186 45.87 47.71 -33.07
CA GLU A 186 45.88 47.62 -34.54
C GLU A 186 46.93 48.56 -35.16
N THR A 187 46.98 49.81 -34.70
CA THR A 187 47.99 50.78 -35.18
C THR A 187 49.42 50.35 -34.88
N LYS A 188 49.67 49.73 -33.72
CA LYS A 188 50.99 49.14 -33.38
C LYS A 188 51.33 47.97 -34.29
N ASP A 189 50.42 47.03 -34.51
CA ASP A 189 50.66 45.84 -35.34
C ASP A 189 50.97 46.20 -36.81
N ILE A 190 50.28 47.20 -37.37
CA ILE A 190 50.55 47.75 -38.70
C ILE A 190 51.97 48.34 -38.78
N GLN A 191 52.40 49.07 -37.76
CA GLN A 191 53.77 49.62 -37.70
C GLN A 191 54.83 48.51 -37.62
N THR A 192 54.59 47.45 -36.84
CA THR A 192 55.52 46.32 -36.72
C THR A 192 55.65 45.52 -38.02
N ASN A 193 54.56 45.32 -38.75
CA ASN A 193 54.56 44.62 -40.04
C ASN A 193 55.25 45.44 -41.15
N ASN A 194 55.04 46.75 -41.19
CA ASN A 194 55.73 47.65 -42.12
C ASN A 194 57.25 47.71 -41.86
N ASN A 195 57.68 47.57 -40.61
CA ASN A 195 59.11 47.51 -40.26
C ASN A 195 59.75 46.15 -40.58
N LYS A 196 58.99 45.05 -40.57
CA LYS A 196 59.48 43.72 -40.99
C LYS A 196 59.63 43.59 -42.51
N GLN A 197 58.83 44.31 -43.31
CA GLN A 197 58.95 44.32 -44.77
C GLN A 197 60.07 45.24 -45.30
N LYS A 198 60.64 46.11 -44.44
CA LYS A 198 61.75 47.03 -44.76
C LYS A 198 63.14 46.50 -44.37
N LYS A 199 63.26 45.23 -43.98
CA LYS A 199 64.53 44.51 -43.73
C LYS A 199 64.62 43.33 -44.68
#